data_AF-A0A2M8W3D4-F1
#
_entry.id   AF-A0A2M8W3D4-F1
#
_cell.length_a   1.000
_cell.length_b   1.000
_cell.length_c   1.000
_cell.angle_alpha   90.00
_cell.angle_beta   90.00
_cell.angle_gamma   90.00
#
_symmetry.space_group_name_H-M   'P 1'
#
loop_
_entity.id
_entity.type
_entity.pdbx_description
1 polymer ?
#
loop_
_entity_poly.entity_id
_entity_poly.type
_entity_poly.pdbx_seq_one_letter_code
_entity_poly.pdbx_strand_id
1 'polypeptide(L)'
;MYKMTRRHVITTLSTSAVLLCPAILNAQTNVDEDWADIPDDTPIGQDRLIEVGSGPADVDVSELQPGEVAVIARPTDDEAYSATGMTQYIAVHRRTADQIAFGAANDRDGTVQNPEYFVVNLVCSHRGKAIGITGNPEAPFACTDRGDRHSSIYDASGFGVSGASEDEYLSIPTYTIAADGGQVVVSLT
;
A
#
# COMPACT_ATOMS: atom_id res chain seq x y z
N MET A 1 65.68 -2.60 41.69
CA MET A 1 64.82 -1.55 41.11
C MET A 1 63.77 -2.18 40.23
N TYR A 2 62.53 -1.78 40.46
CA TYR A 2 61.29 -2.24 39.84
C TYR A 2 61.20 -1.91 38.34
N LYS A 3 60.65 -2.82 37.52
CA LYS A 3 59.44 -2.54 36.70
C LYS A 3 58.91 -3.82 36.04
N MET A 4 57.79 -4.32 36.55
CA MET A 4 56.84 -5.17 35.85
C MET A 4 55.92 -4.31 34.97
N THR A 5 55.55 -4.82 33.79
CA THR A 5 54.22 -4.67 33.14
C THR A 5 54.09 -5.83 32.12
N ARG A 6 53.34 -6.94 32.31
CA ARG A 6 51.86 -7.15 32.34
C ARG A 6 51.18 -6.43 31.16
N ARG A 7 50.55 -7.07 30.17
CA ARG A 7 49.38 -8.00 30.19
C ARG A 7 49.24 -8.64 28.80
N HIS A 8 49.32 -9.97 28.64
CA HIS A 8 48.18 -10.85 28.31
C HIS A 8 46.82 -10.12 28.23
N VAL A 9 46.36 -9.85 27.02
CA VAL A 9 44.97 -9.48 26.75
C VAL A 9 44.22 -10.79 26.54
N ILE A 10 43.48 -11.20 27.58
CA ILE A 10 42.38 -12.16 27.45
C ILE A 10 41.22 -11.35 26.87
N THR A 11 40.85 -11.65 25.63
CA THR A 11 39.67 -11.08 24.98
C THR A 11 38.43 -11.66 25.67
N THR A 12 37.88 -10.93 26.63
CA THR A 12 36.54 -11.19 27.16
C THR A 12 35.52 -10.69 26.14
N LEU A 13 34.95 -11.60 25.37
CA LEU A 13 33.70 -11.38 24.63
C LEU A 13 32.57 -11.30 25.65
N SER A 14 32.30 -10.11 26.14
CA SER A 14 31.09 -9.79 26.88
C SER A 14 29.95 -9.58 25.88
N THR A 15 29.01 -10.51 25.91
CA THR A 15 27.70 -10.48 25.27
C THR A 15 27.06 -9.09 25.33
N SER A 16 26.70 -8.56 24.17
CA SER A 16 25.58 -7.63 24.03
C SER A 16 24.68 -8.24 22.97
N ALA A 17 23.54 -8.76 23.41
CA ALA A 17 22.47 -9.17 22.53
C ALA A 17 22.11 -7.97 21.66
N VAL A 18 22.45 -8.05 20.38
CA VAL A 18 21.96 -7.10 19.38
C VAL A 18 20.48 -7.41 19.27
N LEU A 19 19.67 -6.65 20.00
CA LEU A 19 18.27 -6.45 19.68
C LEU A 19 18.26 -5.97 18.23
N LEU A 20 17.98 -6.89 17.32
CA LEU A 20 17.59 -6.58 15.96
C LEU A 20 16.28 -5.81 16.06
N CYS A 21 16.36 -4.51 16.34
CA CYS A 21 15.35 -3.60 15.81
C CYS A 21 15.31 -3.89 14.31
N PRO A 22 14.14 -4.11 13.70
CA PRO A 22 14.05 -3.99 12.26
C PRO A 22 14.42 -2.54 11.99
N ALA A 23 15.68 -2.34 11.59
CA ALA A 23 16.06 -1.12 10.91
C ALA A 23 15.11 -1.07 9.73
N ILE A 24 14.17 -0.13 9.77
CA ILE A 24 13.42 0.32 8.62
C ILE A 24 14.49 0.68 7.61
N LEU A 25 14.79 -0.26 6.73
CA LEU A 25 15.63 -0.04 5.58
C LEU A 25 14.78 0.92 4.75
N ASN A 26 15.01 2.22 4.90
CA ASN A 26 14.58 3.22 3.94
C ASN A 26 15.37 2.95 2.65
N ALA A 27 15.05 1.85 1.99
CA ALA A 27 15.28 1.73 0.57
C ALA A 27 14.44 2.84 -0.03
N GLN A 28 15.08 3.92 -0.47
CA GLN A 28 14.45 4.86 -1.38
C GLN A 28 14.16 4.04 -2.63
N THR A 29 12.95 3.46 -2.71
CA THR A 29 12.52 2.67 -3.85
C THR A 29 12.47 3.60 -5.04
N ASN A 30 13.32 3.35 -6.04
CA ASN A 30 13.18 4.02 -7.32
C ASN A 30 12.11 3.23 -8.07
N VAL A 31 10.85 3.53 -7.76
CA VAL A 31 9.68 2.78 -8.26
C VAL A 31 9.74 2.62 -9.79
N ASP A 32 10.28 3.61 -10.50
CA ASP A 32 10.46 3.53 -11.97
C ASP A 32 11.45 2.45 -12.41
N GLU A 33 12.59 2.30 -11.72
CA GLU A 33 13.60 1.29 -12.04
C GLU A 33 13.21 -0.10 -11.53
N ASP A 34 12.63 -0.16 -10.33
CA ASP A 34 12.28 -1.42 -9.67
C ASP A 34 11.09 -2.11 -10.36
N TRP A 35 10.25 -1.37 -11.09
CA TRP A 35 9.00 -1.86 -11.68
C TRP A 35 9.01 -1.93 -13.22
N ALA A 36 10.16 -1.79 -13.87
CA ALA A 36 10.22 -1.78 -15.33
C ALA A 36 9.67 -3.05 -16.02
N ASP A 37 9.70 -4.21 -15.34
CA ASP A 37 9.32 -5.52 -15.90
C ASP A 37 8.13 -6.18 -15.19
N ILE A 38 7.32 -5.42 -14.45
CA ILE A 38 6.17 -5.99 -13.71
C ILE A 38 4.93 -6.12 -14.61
N PRO A 39 4.03 -7.08 -14.34
CA PRO A 39 2.75 -7.16 -15.04
C PRO A 39 1.92 -5.87 -14.90
N ASP A 40 1.25 -5.47 -15.98
CA ASP A 40 0.44 -4.25 -16.01
C ASP A 40 -1.06 -4.50 -15.73
N ASP A 41 -1.43 -5.74 -15.46
CA ASP A 41 -2.80 -6.24 -15.24
C ASP A 41 -3.06 -6.72 -13.80
N THR A 42 -2.02 -6.76 -12.96
CA THR A 42 -2.07 -7.30 -11.61
C THR A 42 -1.31 -6.37 -10.65
N PRO A 43 -1.89 -6.00 -9.48
CA PRO A 43 -1.20 -5.20 -8.48
C PRO A 43 -0.05 -5.97 -7.83
N ILE A 44 0.96 -5.23 -7.38
CA ILE A 44 2.10 -5.76 -6.62
C ILE A 44 2.34 -4.94 -5.35
N GLY A 45 3.19 -5.45 -4.45
CA GLY A 45 3.63 -4.72 -3.26
C GLY A 45 2.66 -4.72 -2.08
N GLN A 46 1.53 -5.41 -2.20
CA GLN A 46 0.56 -5.60 -1.12
C GLN A 46 1.12 -6.46 0.03
N ASP A 47 0.72 -6.17 1.26
CA ASP A 47 1.05 -6.99 2.43
C ASP A 47 0.25 -8.29 2.44
N ARG A 48 -0.98 -8.24 1.91
CA ARG A 48 -1.89 -9.40 1.84
C ARG A 48 -2.71 -9.40 0.56
N LEU A 49 -2.94 -10.58 0.00
CA LEU A 49 -3.89 -10.81 -1.08
C LEU A 49 -5.02 -11.70 -0.56
N ILE A 50 -6.27 -11.27 -0.75
CA ILE A 50 -7.48 -11.96 -0.31
C ILE A 50 -8.33 -12.21 -1.55
N GLU A 51 -8.63 -13.47 -1.85
CA GLU A 51 -9.49 -13.84 -2.98
C GLU A 51 -10.91 -14.07 -2.48
N VAL A 52 -11.87 -13.43 -3.14
CA VAL A 52 -13.31 -13.60 -2.87
C VAL A 52 -14.06 -13.94 -4.16
N GLY A 53 -15.25 -14.53 -4.02
CA GLY A 53 -16.12 -14.77 -5.16
C GLY A 53 -16.67 -13.46 -5.75
N SER A 54 -17.32 -13.54 -6.91
CA SER A 54 -18.07 -12.42 -7.46
C SER A 54 -19.30 -12.10 -6.59
N GLY A 55 -19.78 -10.86 -6.66
CA GLY A 55 -20.91 -10.40 -5.85
C GLY A 55 -20.52 -9.94 -4.44
N PRO A 56 -21.49 -9.65 -3.56
CA PRO A 56 -21.21 -9.06 -2.26
C PRO A 56 -20.29 -9.93 -1.38
N ALA A 57 -19.40 -9.29 -0.63
CA ALA A 57 -18.41 -9.97 0.22
C ALA A 57 -18.09 -9.17 1.48
N ASP A 58 -17.95 -9.85 2.62
CA ASP A 58 -17.45 -9.28 3.86
C ASP A 58 -16.02 -9.75 4.09
N VAL A 59 -15.10 -8.80 4.27
CA VAL A 59 -13.66 -9.07 4.42
C VAL A 59 -13.17 -8.52 5.75
N ASP A 60 -12.64 -9.41 6.59
CA ASP A 60 -11.98 -9.03 7.84
C ASP A 60 -10.56 -8.54 7.56
N VAL A 61 -10.27 -7.30 7.95
CA VAL A 61 -8.98 -6.62 7.78
C VAL A 61 -8.37 -6.19 9.11
N SER A 62 -8.86 -6.74 10.22
CA SER A 62 -8.48 -6.34 11.59
C SER A 62 -6.98 -6.44 11.87
N GLU A 63 -6.30 -7.35 11.17
CA GLU A 63 -4.86 -7.60 11.36
C GLU A 63 -3.96 -6.57 10.69
N LEU A 64 -4.48 -5.71 9.78
CA LEU A 64 -3.68 -4.68 9.12
C LEU A 64 -3.08 -3.73 10.14
N GLN A 65 -1.78 -3.48 10.06
CA GLN A 65 -1.10 -2.44 10.81
C GLN A 65 -1.15 -1.09 10.07
N PRO A 66 -1.01 0.06 10.77
CA PRO A 66 -0.89 1.34 10.09
C PRO A 66 0.25 1.34 9.08
N GLY A 67 -0.04 1.74 7.85
CA GLY A 67 0.86 1.70 6.69
C GLY A 67 0.61 0.49 5.77
N GLU A 68 0.00 -0.58 6.27
CA GLU A 68 -0.19 -1.81 5.49
C GLU A 68 -1.39 -1.72 4.53
N VAL A 69 -1.36 -2.55 3.49
CA VAL A 69 -2.39 -2.67 2.46
C VAL A 69 -2.78 -4.14 2.26
N ALA A 70 -4.06 -4.44 2.46
CA ALA A 70 -4.66 -5.67 1.94
C ALA A 70 -5.25 -5.40 0.56
N VAL A 71 -5.05 -6.32 -0.39
CA VAL A 71 -5.70 -6.30 -1.70
C VAL A 71 -6.72 -7.42 -1.78
N ILE A 72 -7.94 -7.07 -2.14
CA ILE A 72 -9.04 -7.99 -2.38
C ILE A 72 -9.16 -8.20 -3.89
N ALA A 73 -8.97 -9.44 -4.34
CA ALA A 73 -9.24 -9.86 -5.71
C ALA A 73 -10.67 -10.39 -5.79
N ARG A 74 -11.53 -9.67 -6.53
CA ARG A 74 -12.96 -9.95 -6.68
C ARG A 74 -13.31 -9.96 -8.16
N PRO A 75 -13.68 -11.10 -8.76
CA PRO A 75 -14.20 -11.11 -10.13
C PRO A 75 -15.45 -10.22 -10.24
N THR A 76 -15.54 -9.43 -11.30
CA THR A 76 -16.66 -8.51 -11.54
C THR A 76 -17.05 -8.50 -13.01
N ASP A 77 -18.34 -8.24 -13.27
CA ASP A 77 -18.87 -8.01 -14.61
C ASP A 77 -18.90 -6.52 -14.98
N ASP A 78 -18.32 -5.65 -14.15
CA ASP A 78 -18.22 -4.22 -14.41
C ASP A 78 -17.48 -3.95 -15.72
N GLU A 79 -18.13 -3.19 -16.62
CA GLU A 79 -17.60 -2.88 -17.94
C GLU A 79 -16.22 -2.18 -17.87
N ALA A 80 -15.98 -1.37 -16.83
CA ALA A 80 -14.71 -0.67 -16.62
C ALA A 80 -13.54 -1.64 -16.37
N TYR A 81 -13.81 -2.85 -15.88
CA TYR A 81 -12.82 -3.91 -15.72
C TYR A 81 -12.82 -4.90 -16.88
N SER A 82 -13.98 -5.16 -17.49
CA SER A 82 -14.07 -6.04 -18.66
C SER A 82 -13.19 -5.56 -19.83
N ALA A 83 -13.07 -4.23 -20.00
CA ALA A 83 -12.27 -3.63 -21.06
C ALA A 83 -10.75 -3.70 -20.81
N THR A 84 -10.33 -3.93 -19.57
CA THR A 84 -8.91 -4.01 -19.19
C THR A 84 -8.38 -5.45 -19.17
N GLY A 85 -9.28 -6.44 -19.09
CA GLY A 85 -8.91 -7.85 -18.91
C GLY A 85 -8.47 -8.21 -17.50
N MET A 86 -8.56 -7.25 -16.56
CA MET A 86 -8.15 -7.44 -15.17
C MET A 86 -9.29 -8.01 -14.32
N THR A 87 -8.92 -8.72 -13.27
CA THR A 87 -9.81 -8.91 -12.11
C THR A 87 -10.00 -7.56 -11.41
N GLN A 88 -11.15 -7.32 -10.75
CA GLN A 88 -11.26 -6.16 -9.88
C GLN A 88 -10.40 -6.38 -8.64
N TYR A 89 -9.37 -5.56 -8.51
CA TYR A 89 -8.54 -5.47 -7.34
C TYR A 89 -8.94 -4.24 -6.52
N ILE A 90 -9.19 -4.43 -5.24
CA ILE A 90 -9.57 -3.38 -4.30
C ILE A 90 -8.54 -3.36 -3.18
N ALA A 91 -7.86 -2.23 -2.98
CA ALA A 91 -7.02 -2.03 -1.82
C ALA A 91 -7.86 -1.57 -0.62
N VAL A 92 -7.55 -2.14 0.54
CA VAL A 92 -7.88 -1.61 1.85
C VAL A 92 -6.57 -1.21 2.50
N HIS A 93 -6.28 0.09 2.50
CA HIS A 93 -5.07 0.65 3.09
C HIS A 93 -5.39 1.18 4.49
N ARG A 94 -4.75 0.62 5.51
CA ARG A 94 -4.82 1.18 6.86
C ARG A 94 -3.81 2.32 6.95
N ARG A 95 -4.29 3.57 6.96
CA ARG A 95 -3.45 4.76 6.92
C ARG A 95 -2.74 5.00 8.26
N THR A 96 -1.51 5.47 8.18
CA THR A 96 -0.80 6.06 9.33
C THR A 96 -1.38 7.42 9.70
N ALA A 97 -1.08 7.92 10.91
CA ALA A 97 -1.54 9.24 11.34
C ALA A 97 -1.08 10.37 10.40
N ASP A 98 0.16 10.29 9.89
CA ASP A 98 0.72 11.28 8.98
C ASP A 98 0.02 11.24 7.61
N GLN A 99 -0.31 10.05 7.11
CA GLN A 99 -1.08 9.89 5.86
C GLN A 99 -2.51 10.41 5.99
N ILE A 100 -3.15 10.25 7.15
CA ILE A 100 -4.47 10.83 7.42
C ILE A 100 -4.37 12.36 7.41
N ALA A 101 -3.38 12.92 8.10
CA ALA A 101 -3.19 14.36 8.17
C ALA A 101 -2.86 14.97 6.79
N PHE A 102 -2.01 14.30 6.02
CA PHE A 102 -1.64 14.70 4.66
C PHE A 102 -2.82 14.60 3.70
N GLY A 103 -3.50 13.44 3.68
CA GLY A 103 -4.60 13.15 2.78
C GLY A 103 -5.90 13.89 3.10
N ALA A 104 -6.05 14.46 4.30
CA ALA A 104 -7.29 15.13 4.73
C ALA A 104 -7.74 16.26 3.78
N ALA A 105 -6.82 16.92 3.08
CA ALA A 105 -7.16 17.95 2.10
C ALA A 105 -7.70 17.37 0.78
N ASN A 106 -7.35 16.12 0.46
CA ASN A 106 -7.67 15.45 -0.78
C ASN A 106 -8.74 14.35 -0.62
N ASP A 107 -9.04 13.93 0.61
CA ASP A 107 -10.16 13.05 0.94
C ASP A 107 -11.48 13.68 0.45
N ARG A 108 -12.10 13.07 -0.56
CA ARG A 108 -13.36 13.56 -1.13
C ARG A 108 -14.52 13.26 -0.18
N ASP A 109 -15.47 14.20 -0.11
CA ASP A 109 -16.68 14.03 0.68
C ASP A 109 -17.42 12.74 0.29
N GLY A 110 -17.68 11.90 1.30
CA GLY A 110 -18.42 10.65 1.13
C GLY A 110 -17.63 9.48 0.55
N THR A 111 -16.34 9.64 0.20
CA THR A 111 -15.52 8.51 -0.29
C THR A 111 -14.74 7.80 0.82
N VAL A 112 -14.50 8.46 1.94
CA VAL A 112 -13.82 7.89 3.11
C VAL A 112 -14.81 7.80 4.28
N GLN A 113 -15.20 6.59 4.65
CA GLN A 113 -16.15 6.35 5.74
C GLN A 113 -15.47 6.27 7.12
N ASN A 114 -14.21 5.85 7.16
CA ASN A 114 -13.39 5.83 8.36
C ASN A 114 -12.01 6.39 7.99
N PRO A 115 -11.54 7.48 8.62
CA PRO A 115 -10.24 8.08 8.29
C PRO A 115 -9.05 7.11 8.41
N GLU A 116 -9.10 6.09 9.26
CA GLU A 116 -8.01 5.11 9.35
C GLU A 116 -7.90 4.18 8.14
N TYR A 117 -8.94 4.09 7.30
CA TYR A 117 -9.00 3.13 6.20
C TYR A 117 -9.38 3.81 4.89
N PHE A 118 -8.47 3.75 3.92
CA PHE A 118 -8.75 4.15 2.55
C PHE A 118 -9.04 2.90 1.71
N VAL A 119 -10.21 2.87 1.08
CA VAL A 119 -10.67 1.73 0.27
C VAL A 119 -10.81 2.19 -1.18
N VAL A 120 -10.10 1.54 -2.10
CA VAL A 120 -9.93 2.05 -3.47
C VAL A 120 -9.78 0.93 -4.48
N ASN A 121 -10.26 1.16 -5.70
CA ASN A 121 -10.03 0.28 -6.83
C ASN A 121 -8.60 0.48 -7.37
N LEU A 122 -7.86 -0.62 -7.56
CA LEU A 122 -6.50 -0.60 -8.09
C LEU A 122 -6.47 -0.63 -9.63
N VAL A 123 -7.13 0.37 -10.23
CA VAL A 123 -7.18 0.61 -11.67
C VAL A 123 -6.78 2.06 -11.96
N CYS A 124 -5.74 2.25 -12.76
CA CYS A 124 -5.22 3.55 -13.15
C CYS A 124 -6.26 4.32 -13.95
N SER A 125 -6.52 5.57 -13.58
CA SER A 125 -7.54 6.41 -14.24
C SER A 125 -7.16 6.79 -15.67
N HIS A 126 -5.87 6.76 -16.03
CA HIS A 126 -5.41 7.08 -17.38
C HIS A 126 -5.74 5.99 -18.42
N ARG A 127 -5.22 4.76 -18.25
CA ARG A 127 -5.34 3.67 -19.25
C ARG A 127 -5.87 2.35 -18.69
N GLY A 128 -6.37 2.36 -17.46
CA GLY A 128 -6.95 1.17 -16.85
C GLY A 128 -5.94 0.07 -16.53
N LYS A 129 -4.65 0.41 -16.39
CA LYS A 129 -3.61 -0.52 -15.93
C LYS A 129 -3.68 -0.71 -14.42
N ALA A 130 -3.10 -1.79 -13.91
CA ALA A 130 -3.08 -2.06 -12.50
C ALA A 130 -2.35 -0.96 -11.72
N ILE A 131 -2.76 -0.77 -10.47
CA ILE A 131 -2.06 0.07 -9.50
C ILE A 131 -1.34 -0.86 -8.53
N GLY A 132 -0.03 -0.70 -8.38
CA GLY A 132 0.75 -1.35 -7.34
C GLY A 132 0.90 -0.49 -6.09
N ILE A 133 1.45 -1.10 -5.04
CA ILE A 133 1.75 -0.49 -3.75
C ILE A 133 3.26 -0.26 -3.64
N THR A 134 3.67 0.99 -3.43
CA THR A 134 5.08 1.42 -3.57
C THR A 134 5.93 1.24 -2.32
N GLY A 135 5.29 1.10 -1.15
CA GLY A 135 5.93 1.20 0.16
C GLY A 135 6.31 2.64 0.57
N ASN A 136 6.11 3.64 -0.28
CA ASN A 136 6.30 5.05 0.06
C ASN A 136 5.03 5.58 0.77
N PRO A 137 5.11 6.01 2.04
CA PRO A 137 3.93 6.49 2.77
C PRO A 137 3.30 7.75 2.16
N GLU A 138 4.06 8.62 1.50
CA GLU A 138 3.53 9.85 0.87
C GLU A 138 2.88 9.57 -0.49
N ALA A 139 3.27 8.47 -1.13
CA ALA A 139 2.81 8.07 -2.46
C ALA A 139 2.60 6.54 -2.52
N PRO A 140 1.66 5.98 -1.74
CA PRO A 140 1.56 4.54 -1.55
C PRO A 140 1.10 3.81 -2.80
N PHE A 141 0.55 4.51 -3.80
CA PHE A 141 -0.02 3.92 -5.00
C PHE A 141 0.69 4.42 -6.26
N ALA A 142 0.98 3.50 -7.19
CA ALA A 142 1.57 3.85 -8.47
C ALA A 142 1.02 2.96 -9.59
N CYS A 143 0.80 3.54 -10.76
CA CYS A 143 0.51 2.77 -11.97
C CYS A 143 1.69 1.86 -12.28
N THR A 144 1.39 0.60 -12.59
CA THR A 144 2.40 -0.42 -12.94
C THR A 144 2.98 -0.19 -14.33
N ASP A 145 2.26 0.50 -15.22
CA ASP A 145 2.83 1.03 -16.47
C ASP A 145 3.76 2.22 -16.16
N ARG A 146 5.06 1.93 -16.03
CA ARG A 146 6.14 2.90 -15.75
C ARG A 146 6.77 3.53 -17.00
N GLY A 147 6.13 3.44 -18.17
CA GLY A 147 6.65 4.10 -19.36
C GLY A 147 6.71 5.64 -19.19
N ASP A 148 7.68 6.31 -19.84
CA ASP A 148 7.99 7.75 -19.72
C ASP A 148 6.80 8.73 -19.76
N ARG A 149 5.64 8.32 -20.32
CA ARG A 149 4.42 9.15 -20.43
C ARG A 149 3.24 8.61 -19.62
N HIS A 150 3.42 7.60 -18.78
CA HIS A 150 2.34 6.82 -18.18
C HIS A 150 2.44 6.67 -16.66
N SER A 151 3.64 6.82 -16.09
CA SER A 151 4.07 6.63 -14.68
C SER A 151 3.30 7.42 -13.63
N SER A 152 1.99 7.19 -13.53
CA SER A 152 1.11 7.90 -12.60
C SER A 152 1.38 7.48 -11.16
N ILE A 153 1.38 8.45 -10.26
CA ILE A 153 1.62 8.25 -8.82
C ILE A 153 0.48 8.91 -8.06
N TYR A 154 -0.02 8.24 -7.03
CA TYR A 154 -1.13 8.71 -6.22
C TYR A 154 -0.78 8.72 -4.74
N ASP A 155 -1.29 9.72 -4.03
CA ASP A 155 -1.13 9.85 -2.58
C ASP A 155 -2.03 8.88 -1.79
N ALA A 156 -1.97 8.95 -0.45
CA ALA A 156 -2.75 8.09 0.44
C ALA A 156 -4.28 8.32 0.42
N SER A 157 -4.76 9.31 -0.34
CA SER A 157 -6.19 9.55 -0.63
C SER A 157 -6.57 9.11 -2.04
N GLY A 158 -5.62 8.52 -2.79
CA GLY A 158 -5.80 8.11 -4.18
C GLY A 158 -5.85 9.29 -5.16
N PHE A 159 -5.36 10.47 -4.77
CA PHE A 159 -5.24 11.64 -5.63
C PHE A 159 -3.92 11.60 -6.40
N GLY A 160 -3.98 11.82 -7.72
CA GLY A 160 -2.83 11.78 -8.61
C GLY A 160 -1.94 13.00 -8.41
N VAL A 161 -0.72 12.76 -7.93
CA VAL A 161 0.27 13.80 -7.61
C VAL A 161 1.36 13.95 -8.66
N SER A 162 1.45 13.01 -9.60
CA SER A 162 2.33 13.10 -10.76
C SER A 162 1.98 12.09 -11.84
N GLY A 163 2.53 12.30 -13.04
CA GLY A 163 2.39 11.41 -14.19
C GLY A 163 1.13 11.69 -15.01
N ALA A 164 0.66 10.70 -15.75
CA ALA A 164 -0.43 10.89 -16.71
C ALA A 164 -1.80 11.15 -16.07
N SER A 165 -1.98 10.72 -14.82
CA SER A 165 -3.18 10.92 -14.01
C SER A 165 -3.01 12.02 -12.96
N GLU A 166 -2.07 12.96 -13.15
CA GLU A 166 -1.98 14.14 -12.27
C GLU A 166 -3.33 14.87 -12.22
N ASP A 167 -3.74 15.29 -11.02
CA ASP A 167 -5.05 15.90 -10.72
C ASP A 167 -6.28 14.99 -10.90
N GLU A 168 -6.09 13.69 -11.13
CA GLU A 168 -7.16 12.70 -11.19
C GLU A 168 -7.27 11.88 -9.90
N TYR A 169 -8.43 11.28 -9.66
CA TYR A 169 -8.62 10.38 -8.53
C TYR A 169 -8.79 8.94 -8.99
N LEU A 170 -8.23 8.02 -8.21
CA LEU A 170 -8.62 6.61 -8.28
C LEU A 170 -10.12 6.44 -7.98
N SER A 171 -10.72 5.43 -8.60
CA SER A 171 -12.12 5.11 -8.38
C SER A 171 -12.31 4.39 -7.05
N ILE A 172 -13.46 4.59 -6.42
CA ILE A 172 -13.80 4.03 -5.11
C ILE A 172 -14.89 2.98 -5.34
N PRO A 173 -14.73 1.73 -4.85
CA PRO A 173 -15.79 0.74 -4.96
C PRO A 173 -16.97 1.13 -4.06
N THR A 174 -18.15 0.55 -4.30
CA THR A 174 -19.23 0.64 -3.32
C THR A 174 -18.89 -0.25 -2.13
N TYR A 175 -18.71 0.35 -0.96
CA TYR A 175 -18.34 -0.37 0.25
C TYR A 175 -19.00 0.22 1.51
N THR A 176 -19.00 -0.54 2.59
CA THR A 176 -19.13 -0.03 3.95
C THR A 176 -18.03 -0.58 4.84
N ILE A 177 -17.66 0.15 5.88
CA ILE A 177 -16.68 -0.34 6.86
C ILE A 177 -17.23 -0.24 8.28
N ALA A 178 -17.12 -1.34 9.03
CA ALA A 178 -17.45 -1.40 10.44
C ALA A 178 -16.16 -1.65 11.25
N ALA A 179 -15.92 -0.83 12.27
CA ALA A 179 -14.81 -1.00 13.19
C ALA A 179 -15.37 -1.01 14.64
N ASP A 180 -15.50 -2.20 15.22
CA ASP A 180 -16.06 -2.40 16.56
C ASP A 180 -15.24 -3.45 17.34
N GLY A 181 -14.95 -3.18 18.61
CA GLY A 181 -14.34 -4.16 19.51
C GLY A 181 -12.97 -4.70 19.08
N GLY A 182 -12.24 -3.99 18.22
CA GLY A 182 -10.96 -4.45 17.65
C GLY A 182 -11.11 -5.31 16.39
N GLN A 183 -12.35 -5.55 15.94
CA GLN A 183 -12.63 -6.13 14.63
C GLN A 183 -12.92 -5.03 13.61
N VAL A 184 -12.38 -5.19 12.40
CA VAL A 184 -12.62 -4.30 11.26
C VAL A 184 -13.03 -5.12 10.05
N VAL A 185 -14.25 -4.89 9.57
CA VAL A 185 -14.84 -5.58 8.43
C VAL A 185 -15.19 -4.57 7.34
N VAL A 186 -14.73 -4.85 6.12
CA VAL A 186 -15.12 -4.14 4.89
C VAL A 186 -16.14 -4.99 4.16
N SER A 187 -17.34 -4.44 3.96
CA SER A 187 -18.40 -5.04 3.15
C SER A 187 -18.40 -4.43 1.76
N LEU A 188 -18.19 -5.26 0.75
CA LEU A 188 -18.25 -4.90 -0.67
C LEU A 188 -19.63 -5.28 -1.21
N THR A 189 -20.24 -4.39 -1.99
CA THR A 189 -21.55 -4.62 -2.64
C THR A 189 -21.44 -4.70 -4.14
#